data_AF-A0A350W413-F1
#
_entry.id   AF-A0A350W413-F1
#
_cell.length_a   1.000
_cell.length_b   1.000
_cell.length_c   1.000
_cell.angle_alpha   90.00
_cell.angle_beta   90.00
_cell.angle_gamma   90.00
#
_symmetry.space_group_name_H-M   'P 1'
#
loop_
_entity.id
_entity.type
_entity.pdbx_description
1 polymer ?
#
loop_
_entity_poly.entity_id
_entity_poly.type
_entity_poly.pdbx_seq_one_letter_code
_entity_poly.pdbx_strand_id
1 'polypeptide(L)'
;FNVTRAGIHADGLLKDEEIYNIFDTNKLLNKPVSVGITDKSGVAGIVYWINHHIKVKVDKNHPGVVKIKEWIDTQYEAERTIGISDEEMHELVKKYLPDIFEKK
;
A
#
# COMPACT_ATOMS: atom_id res chain seq x y z
N PHE A 1 -0.11 29.93 -12.52
CA PHE A 1 1.21 29.31 -12.72
C PHE A 1 0.98 27.85 -13.11
N ASN A 2 1.30 27.46 -14.34
CA ASN A 2 1.19 26.08 -14.81
C ASN A 2 2.49 25.35 -14.50
N VAL A 3 2.42 24.24 -13.78
CA VAL A 3 3.52 23.29 -13.65
C VAL A 3 2.96 21.88 -13.75
N THR A 4 3.13 21.26 -14.91
CA THR A 4 3.16 19.81 -15.06
C THR A 4 4.54 19.31 -14.64
N ARG A 5 4.62 18.23 -13.86
CA ARG A 5 5.87 17.49 -13.64
C ARG A 5 5.63 16.00 -13.87
N ALA A 6 6.05 15.60 -15.07
CA ALA A 6 6.48 14.31 -15.57
C ALA A 6 6.06 13.03 -14.81
N GLY A 7 5.37 12.15 -15.54
CA GLY A 7 5.41 10.72 -15.29
C GLY A 7 6.79 10.15 -15.64
N ILE A 8 7.28 9.24 -14.81
CA ILE A 8 8.43 8.38 -15.09
C ILE A 8 8.02 6.93 -14.79
N HIS A 9 8.40 6.05 -15.71
CA HIS A 9 7.99 4.66 -15.86
C HIS A 9 8.11 3.81 -14.58
N ALA A 10 7.12 2.95 -14.35
CA ALA A 10 7.26 1.78 -13.49
C ALA A 10 7.17 0.50 -14.34
N ASP A 11 8.01 0.43 -15.37
CA ASP A 11 8.40 -0.85 -15.96
C ASP A 11 9.80 -1.18 -15.41
N GLY A 12 9.86 -2.17 -14.53
CA GLY A 12 11.07 -2.65 -13.88
C GLY A 12 11.19 -2.33 -12.39
N LEU A 13 10.57 -3.13 -11.52
CA LEU A 13 11.02 -3.32 -10.12
C LEU A 13 10.46 -4.63 -9.53
N LEU A 14 10.89 -5.74 -10.13
CA LEU A 14 11.08 -7.02 -9.42
C LEU A 14 12.56 -7.09 -9.04
N LYS A 15 13.05 -6.21 -8.16
CA LYS A 15 14.41 -6.28 -7.64
C LYS A 15 14.51 -5.77 -6.20
N ASP A 16 14.98 -6.69 -5.38
CA ASP A 16 15.57 -6.59 -4.04
C ASP A 16 14.80 -5.86 -2.93
N GLU A 17 14.41 -6.70 -1.96
CA GLU A 17 13.88 -6.36 -0.64
C GLU A 17 14.82 -5.44 0.18
N GLU A 18 16.08 -5.23 -0.24
CA GLU A 18 17.08 -4.44 0.48
C GLU A 18 17.03 -2.92 0.25
N ILE A 19 16.31 -2.40 -0.77
CA ILE A 19 16.29 -0.94 -0.98
C ILE A 19 15.34 -0.22 -0.01
N TYR A 20 14.36 -0.92 0.57
CA TYR A 20 13.34 -0.33 1.44
C TYR A 20 13.52 -0.60 2.93
N ASN A 21 14.53 -1.39 3.32
CA ASN A 21 14.78 -1.69 4.72
C ASN A 21 16.29 -1.70 5.00
N ILE A 22 16.82 -0.56 5.45
CA ILE A 22 18.22 -0.44 5.89
C ILE A 22 18.52 -1.25 7.17
N PHE A 23 17.50 -1.84 7.79
CA PHE A 23 17.64 -2.75 8.92
C PHE A 23 16.89 -4.05 8.65
N ASP A 24 17.53 -5.20 8.87
CA ASP A 24 16.86 -6.49 8.89
C ASP A 24 15.97 -6.56 10.15
N THR A 25 14.74 -6.05 10.03
CA THR A 25 13.79 -5.98 11.16
C THR A 25 13.40 -7.37 11.68
N ASN A 26 13.55 -8.42 10.88
CA ASN A 26 13.41 -9.80 11.35
C ASN A 26 14.54 -10.15 12.32
N LYS A 27 15.80 -9.87 11.94
CA LYS A 27 16.96 -10.10 12.82
C LYS A 27 16.96 -9.20 14.06
N LEU A 28 16.44 -7.98 13.96
CA LEU A 28 16.53 -6.99 15.04
C LEU A 28 15.35 -7.04 16.02
N LEU A 29 14.13 -7.32 15.54
CA LEU A 29 12.89 -7.14 16.33
C LEU A 29 11.99 -8.39 16.36
N ASN A 30 12.37 -9.47 15.69
CA ASN A 30 11.58 -10.71 15.56
C ASN A 30 10.13 -10.45 15.10
N LYS A 31 9.94 -9.41 14.28
CA LYS A 31 8.65 -9.05 13.69
C LYS A 31 8.77 -9.06 12.17
N PRO A 32 7.77 -9.58 11.45
CA PRO A 32 7.76 -9.54 9.99
C PRO A 32 7.87 -8.09 9.50
N VAL A 33 8.58 -7.90 8.39
CA VAL A 33 8.74 -6.60 7.74
C VAL A 33 7.35 -6.00 7.46
N SER A 34 7.03 -4.90 8.15
CA SER A 34 5.84 -4.11 7.87
C SER A 34 6.17 -3.03 6.84
N VAL A 35 5.32 -2.90 5.83
CA VAL A 35 5.44 -1.87 4.80
C VAL A 35 4.46 -0.76 5.13
N GLY A 36 4.96 0.41 5.48
CA GLY A 36 4.13 1.59 5.65
C GLY A 36 3.52 2.05 4.33
N ILE A 37 2.28 2.52 4.37
CA ILE A 37 1.56 3.02 3.20
C ILE A 37 1.63 4.55 3.15
N THR A 38 2.09 5.11 2.02
CA THR A 38 2.11 6.56 1.77
C THR A 38 1.72 6.91 0.32
N ASP A 39 1.81 8.19 -0.06
CA ASP A 39 1.68 8.67 -1.44
C ASP A 39 2.64 7.98 -2.44
N LYS A 40 3.76 7.44 -1.94
CA LYS A 40 4.74 6.69 -2.75
C LYS A 40 4.35 5.23 -2.93
N SER A 41 3.35 4.74 -2.19
CA SER A 41 2.85 3.39 -2.36
C SER A 41 2.04 3.29 -3.65
N GLY A 42 2.55 2.50 -4.60
CA GLY A 42 1.77 2.05 -5.74
C GLY A 42 0.81 0.93 -5.37
N VAL A 43 0.00 0.50 -6.35
CA VAL A 43 -0.93 -0.63 -6.21
C VAL A 43 -0.25 -1.88 -5.66
N ALA A 44 0.99 -2.16 -6.06
CA ALA A 44 1.75 -3.31 -5.56
C ALA A 44 1.99 -3.27 -4.05
N GLY A 45 2.29 -2.09 -3.49
CA GLY A 45 2.48 -1.91 -2.04
C GLY A 45 1.18 -2.12 -1.25
N ILE A 46 0.07 -1.62 -1.80
CA ILE A 46 -1.27 -1.81 -1.22
C ILE A 46 -1.65 -3.29 -1.23
N VAL A 47 -1.45 -3.99 -2.35
CA VAL A 47 -1.70 -5.44 -2.47
C VAL A 47 -0.83 -6.23 -1.49
N TYR A 48 0.45 -5.87 -1.36
CA TYR A 48 1.35 -6.51 -0.41
C TYR A 48 0.84 -6.35 1.03
N TRP A 49 0.47 -5.14 1.44
CA TRP A 49 -0.08 -4.87 2.77
C TRP A 49 -1.34 -5.70 3.02
N ILE A 50 -2.29 -5.71 2.07
CA ILE A 50 -3.55 -6.46 2.19
C ILE A 50 -3.29 -7.96 2.33
N ASN A 51 -2.45 -8.53 1.46
CA ASN A 51 -2.17 -9.95 1.49
C ASN A 51 -1.48 -10.36 2.81
N HIS A 52 -0.58 -9.51 3.32
CA HIS A 52 0.17 -9.80 4.55
C HIS A 52 -0.68 -9.64 5.82
N HIS A 53 -1.49 -8.59 5.93
CA HIS A 53 -2.27 -8.29 7.14
C HIS A 53 -3.60 -9.04 7.18
N ILE A 54 -4.25 -9.23 6.03
CA ILE A 54 -5.55 -9.90 5.96
C ILE A 54 -5.40 -11.40 5.76
N LYS A 55 -4.22 -11.89 5.30
CA LYS A 55 -3.91 -13.30 4.99
C LYS A 55 -4.76 -13.85 3.83
N VAL A 56 -4.88 -13.05 2.77
CA VAL A 56 -5.64 -13.36 1.55
C VAL A 56 -4.75 -13.14 0.31
N LYS A 57 -5.25 -13.52 -0.87
CA LYS A 57 -4.60 -13.21 -2.14
C LYS A 57 -5.53 -12.34 -2.97
N VAL A 58 -5.24 -11.04 -3.03
CA VAL A 58 -5.96 -10.07 -3.88
C VAL A 58 -5.17 -9.79 -5.16
N ASP A 59 -5.88 -9.65 -6.28
CA ASP A 59 -5.30 -9.24 -7.57
C ASP A 59 -5.09 -7.73 -7.61
N LYS A 60 -4.02 -7.27 -8.27
CA LYS A 60 -3.71 -5.84 -8.42
C LYS A 60 -4.77 -5.06 -9.21
N ASN A 61 -5.51 -5.73 -10.09
CA ASN A 61 -6.58 -5.13 -10.88
C ASN A 61 -7.94 -5.19 -10.18
N HIS A 62 -7.99 -5.69 -8.93
CA HIS A 62 -9.23 -5.75 -8.19
C HIS A 62 -9.79 -4.32 -8.00
N PRO A 63 -11.05 -4.04 -8.39
CA PRO A 63 -11.62 -2.69 -8.31
C PRO A 63 -11.51 -2.06 -6.92
N GLY A 64 -11.67 -2.88 -5.87
CA GLY A 64 -11.47 -2.43 -4.49
C GLY A 64 -10.05 -1.94 -4.18
N VAL A 65 -9.00 -2.57 -4.73
CA VAL A 65 -7.62 -2.12 -4.55
C VAL A 65 -7.39 -0.77 -5.23
N VAL A 66 -7.96 -0.58 -6.43
CA VAL A 66 -7.90 0.70 -7.15
C VAL A 66 -8.58 1.81 -6.33
N LYS A 67 -9.78 1.54 -5.77
CA LYS A 67 -10.47 2.51 -4.89
C LYS A 67 -9.68 2.86 -3.63
N ILE A 68 -8.97 1.90 -3.05
CA ILE A 68 -8.08 2.15 -1.90
C ILE A 68 -6.95 3.11 -2.34
N LYS A 69 -6.33 2.86 -3.50
CA LYS A 69 -5.29 3.74 -4.07
C LYS A 69 -5.83 5.16 -4.30
N GLU A 70 -6.98 5.31 -4.94
CA GLU A 70 -7.61 6.61 -5.18
C GLU A 70 -7.90 7.35 -3.86
N TRP A 71 -8.36 6.65 -2.83
CA TRP A 71 -8.58 7.26 -1.53
C TRP A 71 -7.28 7.74 -0.88
N ILE A 72 -6.22 6.93 -0.94
CA ILE A 72 -4.89 7.29 -0.44
C ILE A 72 -4.40 8.54 -1.16
N ASP A 73 -4.46 8.54 -2.49
CA ASP A 73 -4.02 9.68 -3.31
C ASP A 73 -4.79 10.95 -2.92
N THR A 74 -6.10 10.85 -2.71
CA THR A 74 -6.93 11.96 -2.22
C THR A 74 -6.47 12.50 -0.85
N GLN A 75 -6.01 11.64 0.08
CA GLN A 75 -5.52 12.13 1.38
C GLN A 75 -4.25 12.96 1.22
N TYR A 76 -3.36 12.59 0.32
CA TYR A 76 -2.10 13.30 0.10
C TYR A 76 -2.28 14.54 -0.80
N GLU A 77 -3.26 14.54 -1.70
CA GLU A 77 -3.73 15.76 -2.36
C GLU A 77 -4.27 16.78 -1.35
N ALA A 78 -4.88 16.31 -0.25
CA ALA A 78 -5.32 17.12 0.88
C ALA A 78 -4.19 17.44 1.91
N GLU A 79 -2.94 17.46 1.46
CA GLU A 79 -1.75 17.83 2.25
C GLU A 79 -1.49 16.95 3.48
N ARG A 80 -1.97 15.70 3.53
CA ARG A 80 -1.52 14.74 4.54
C ARG A 80 0.01 14.56 4.45
N THR A 81 0.69 14.58 5.59
CA THR A 81 2.16 14.43 5.66
C THR A 81 2.62 13.15 6.35
N ILE A 82 1.70 12.43 7.00
CA ILE A 82 1.97 11.17 7.72
C ILE A 82 1.51 9.96 6.91
N GLY A 83 2.05 8.78 7.25
CA GLY A 83 1.62 7.50 6.65
C GLY A 83 0.17 7.15 6.96
N ILE A 84 -0.43 6.29 6.14
CA ILE A 84 -1.73 5.67 6.41
C ILE A 84 -1.53 4.61 7.50
N SER A 85 -2.36 4.63 8.55
CA SER A 85 -2.24 3.66 9.63
C SER A 85 -2.81 2.28 9.26
N ASP A 86 -2.45 1.25 10.02
CA ASP A 86 -2.99 -0.10 9.82
C ASP A 86 -4.51 -0.12 10.05
N GLU A 87 -5.01 0.64 11.02
CA GLU A 87 -6.45 0.78 11.28
C GLU A 87 -7.19 1.42 10.10
N GLU A 88 -6.64 2.50 9.53
CA GLU A 88 -7.21 3.13 8.34
C GLU A 88 -7.24 2.15 7.16
N MET A 89 -6.15 1.42 6.94
CA MET A 89 -6.08 0.39 5.91
C MET A 89 -7.11 -0.73 6.14
N HIS A 90 -7.31 -1.17 7.38
CA HIS A 90 -8.34 -2.15 7.72
C HIS A 90 -9.75 -1.65 7.39
N GLU A 91 -10.08 -0.40 7.71
CA GLU A 91 -11.38 0.19 7.39
C GLU A 91 -11.59 0.34 5.88
N LEU A 92 -10.55 0.71 5.14
CA LEU A 92 -10.60 0.78 3.68
C LEU A 92 -10.81 -0.60 3.04
N VAL A 93 -10.15 -1.63 3.56
CA VAL A 93 -10.36 -3.02 3.10
C VAL A 93 -11.80 -3.46 3.36
N LYS A 94 -12.34 -3.22 4.56
CA LYS A 94 -13.77 -3.53 4.85
C LYS A 94 -14.71 -2.83 3.88
N LYS A 95 -14.43 -1.56 3.59
CA LYS A 95 -15.28 -0.72 2.74
C LYS A 95 -15.23 -1.11 1.26
N TYR A 96 -14.04 -1.41 0.74
CA TYR A 96 -13.82 -1.57 -0.71
C TYR A 96 -13.56 -3.02 -1.15
N LEU A 97 -13.31 -3.93 -0.21
CA LEU A 97 -13.12 -5.37 -0.43
C LEU A 97 -14.03 -6.22 0.50
N PRO A 98 -15.36 -5.96 0.55
CA PRO A 98 -16.26 -6.67 1.46
C PRO A 98 -16.24 -8.19 1.23
N ASP A 99 -16.22 -8.64 -0.03
CA ASP A 99 -16.19 -10.06 -0.40
C ASP A 99 -14.95 -10.83 0.10
N ILE A 100 -13.86 -10.09 0.35
CA ILE A 100 -12.59 -10.64 0.85
C ILE A 100 -12.57 -10.59 2.37
N PHE A 101 -13.17 -9.56 2.95
CA PHE A 101 -13.24 -9.38 4.40
C PHE A 101 -14.23 -10.36 5.07
N GLU A 102 -15.38 -10.63 4.44
CA GLU A 102 -16.41 -11.52 4.98
C GLU A 102 -16.06 -13.02 4.93
N LYS A 103 -15.03 -13.41 4.16
CA LYS A 103 -14.57 -14.80 4.05
C LYS A 103 -13.61 -15.24 5.17
N LYS A 104 -13.52 -14.46 6.25
CA LYS A 104 -12.59 -14.67 7.35
C LYS A 104 -13.30 -15.10 8.63
#